data_AF-A0A1H3U8J7-F1
#
_entry.id   AF-A0A1H3U8J7-F1
#
_cell.length_a   1.000
_cell.length_b   1.000
_cell.length_c   1.000
_cell.angle_alpha   90.00
_cell.angle_beta   90.00
_cell.angle_gamma   90.00
#
_symmetry.space_group_name_H-M   'P 1'
#
loop_
_entity.id
_entity.type
_entity.pdbx_description
1 polymer ?
#
loop_
_entity_poly.entity_id
_entity_poly.type
_entity_poly.pdbx_seq_one_letter_code
_entity_poly.pdbx_strand_id
1 'polypeptide(L)'
;MNASLLAGLRYNSDTDKFTIWDNLNDGGETYAHAVITNDKRSNSPIVIRHQWGSSSNKTVSKPSGWQSGDKIIMQICSIGAADFCSGPKTAYI
;
A
#
# COMPACT_ATOMS: atom_id res chain seq x y z
N MET A 1 -23.99 3.61 5.54
CA MET A 1 -23.20 2.37 5.68
C MET A 1 -21.74 2.76 5.51
N ASN A 2 -20.88 2.49 6.50
CA ASN A 2 -19.45 2.78 6.40
C ASN A 2 -18.84 1.83 5.37
N ALA A 3 -18.33 2.37 4.25
CA ALA A 3 -17.55 1.59 3.31
C ALA A 3 -16.28 1.13 4.04
N SER A 4 -16.19 -0.16 4.33
CA SER A 4 -14.99 -0.74 4.90
C SER A 4 -13.90 -0.68 3.83
N LEU A 5 -12.70 -0.20 4.18
CA LEU A 5 -11.56 -0.27 3.26
C LEU A 5 -11.25 -1.74 3.00
N LEU A 6 -11.33 -2.13 1.73
CA LEU A 6 -11.18 -3.52 1.31
C LEU A 6 -9.74 -3.88 1.01
N ALA A 7 -8.86 -2.89 0.82
CA ALA A 7 -7.44 -3.10 0.66
C ALA A 7 -6.66 -2.72 1.93
N GLY A 8 -5.55 -3.41 2.16
CA GLY A 8 -4.65 -3.15 3.27
C GLY A 8 -3.20 -2.97 2.82
N LEU A 9 -2.47 -2.15 3.58
CA LEU A 9 -1.06 -1.88 3.40
C LEU A 9 -0.38 -1.91 4.77
N ARG A 10 0.74 -2.64 4.86
CA ARG A 10 1.58 -2.71 6.05
C ARG A 10 3.03 -2.48 5.69
N TYR A 11 3.72 -1.70 6.51
CA TYR A 11 5.17 -1.68 6.57
C TYR A 11 5.66 -2.55 7.74
N ASN A 12 6.67 -3.38 7.50
CA ASN A 12 7.36 -4.17 8.52
C ASN A 12 8.82 -3.71 8.58
N SER A 13 9.19 -3.03 9.68
CA SER A 13 10.52 -2.48 9.92
C SER A 13 11.59 -3.56 10.13
N ASP A 14 11.24 -4.73 10.66
CA ASP A 14 12.21 -5.81 10.89
C ASP A 14 12.75 -6.40 9.58
N THR A 15 11.97 -6.28 8.51
CA THR A 15 12.29 -6.84 7.19
C THR A 15 12.38 -5.80 6.10
N ASP A 16 12.12 -4.53 6.43
CA ASP A 16 12.09 -3.41 5.50
C ASP A 16 11.19 -3.63 4.28
N LYS A 17 10.02 -4.22 4.52
CA LYS A 17 9.08 -4.63 3.47
C LYS A 17 7.71 -3.98 3.61
N PHE A 18 7.16 -3.60 2.47
CA PHE A 18 5.78 -3.19 2.31
C PHE A 18 4.97 -4.38 1.80
N THR A 19 3.89 -4.72 2.49
CA THR A 19 2.95 -5.78 2.10
C THR A 19 1.60 -5.15 1.80
N ILE A 20 1.08 -5.40 0.60
CA ILE A 20 -0.27 -5.01 0.19
C ILE A 20 -1.14 -6.26 0.04
N TRP A 21 -2.39 -6.15 0.44
CA TRP A 21 -3.40 -7.20 0.28
C TRP A 21 -4.77 -6.59 -0.02
N ASP A 22 -5.66 -7.42 -0.53
CA ASP A 22 -7.07 -7.10 -0.75
C ASP A 22 -7.93 -8.14 -0.01
N ASN A 23 -9.00 -7.67 0.63
CA ASN A 23 -9.94 -8.45 1.44
C ASN A 23 -11.29 -8.64 0.75
N LEU A 24 -11.57 -7.96 -0.37
CA LEU A 24 -12.80 -8.18 -1.12
C LEU A 24 -12.68 -9.48 -1.93
N ASN A 25 -13.80 -10.19 -2.09
CA ASN A 25 -13.93 -11.33 -2.99
C ASN A 25 -15.27 -11.18 -3.73
N ASP A 26 -15.28 -10.37 -4.78
CA ASP A 26 -16.50 -9.98 -5.50
C ASP A 26 -16.56 -10.42 -6.97
N GLY A 27 -15.56 -11.11 -7.50
CA GLY A 27 -15.60 -11.60 -8.88
C GLY A 27 -15.14 -10.60 -9.95
N GLY A 28 -14.75 -9.37 -9.59
CA GLY A 28 -14.55 -8.26 -10.53
C GLY A 28 -13.11 -7.90 -10.90
N GLU A 29 -12.94 -6.83 -11.68
CA GLU A 29 -11.64 -6.22 -12.04
C GLU A 29 -11.09 -5.31 -10.91
N THR A 30 -11.30 -5.70 -9.65
CA THR A 30 -10.88 -4.90 -8.51
C THR A 30 -9.38 -5.05 -8.25
N TYR A 31 -8.73 -3.98 -7.79
CA TYR A 31 -7.32 -4.04 -7.40
C TYR A 31 -6.98 -3.08 -6.26
N ALA A 32 -6.04 -3.52 -5.43
CA ALA A 32 -5.42 -2.71 -4.42
C ALA A 32 -4.30 -1.86 -5.04
N HIS A 33 -4.32 -0.56 -4.80
CA HIS A 33 -3.34 0.41 -5.28
C HIS A 33 -2.73 1.19 -4.12
N ALA A 34 -1.45 0.94 -3.83
CA ALA A 34 -0.69 1.63 -2.81
C ALA A 34 0.29 2.64 -3.41
N VAL A 35 0.39 3.80 -2.76
CA VAL A 35 1.42 4.81 -3.01
C VAL A 35 2.17 5.08 -1.71
N ILE A 36 3.48 4.94 -1.74
CA ILE A 36 4.36 5.16 -0.58
C ILE A 36 5.43 6.19 -0.97
N THR A 37 5.47 7.31 -0.26
CA THR A 37 6.49 8.35 -0.43
C THR A 37 7.36 8.45 0.81
N ASN A 38 8.60 8.91 0.63
CA ASN A 38 9.47 9.30 1.71
C ASN A 38 9.56 10.83 1.72
N ASP A 39 9.25 11.43 2.86
CA ASP A 39 9.11 12.89 3.03
C ASP A 39 10.44 13.64 2.83
N LYS A 40 11.57 12.97 3.15
CA LYS A 40 12.92 13.57 3.12
C LYS A 40 13.74 13.15 1.91
N ARG A 41 13.36 12.05 1.26
CA ARG A 41 14.04 11.52 0.08
C ARG A 41 13.10 11.71 -1.09
N SER A 42 13.35 12.71 -1.92
CA SER A 42 12.59 13.09 -3.14
C SER A 42 12.60 12.01 -4.24
N ASN A 43 12.71 10.74 -3.86
CA ASN A 43 12.69 9.59 -4.74
C ASN A 43 11.25 9.39 -5.24
N SER A 44 11.13 8.88 -6.46
CA SER A 44 9.83 8.49 -7.02
C SER A 44 9.06 7.62 -6.02
N PRO A 45 7.74 7.86 -5.83
CA PRO A 45 6.91 7.04 -4.97
C PRO A 45 7.01 5.57 -5.34
N ILE A 46 6.99 4.70 -4.34
CA ILE A 46 6.73 3.28 -4.58
C ILE A 46 5.24 3.17 -4.91
N VAL A 47 4.94 2.70 -6.12
CA VAL A 47 3.57 2.44 -6.56
C VAL A 47 3.40 0.93 -6.69
N ILE A 48 2.48 0.38 -5.92
CA ILE A 48 2.20 -1.06 -5.91
C ILE A 48 0.76 -1.26 -6.36
N ARG A 49 0.58 -2.06 -7.40
CA ARG A 49 -0.72 -2.58 -7.81
C ARG A 49 -0.77 -4.08 -7.55
N HIS A 50 -1.84 -4.54 -6.91
CA HIS A 50 -2.11 -5.93 -6.63
C HIS A 50 -3.53 -6.24 -7.09
N GLN A 51 -3.63 -7.05 -8.14
CA GLN A 51 -4.90 -7.44 -8.72
C GLN A 51 -5.55 -8.53 -7.88
N TRP A 52 -6.84 -8.39 -7.71
CA TRP A 52 -7.67 -9.39 -7.06
C TRP A 52 -7.62 -10.75 -7.80
N GLY A 53 -7.70 -11.87 -7.07
CA GLY A 53 -7.57 -13.23 -7.60
C GLY A 53 -6.14 -13.79 -7.62
N SER A 54 -5.12 -12.96 -7.38
CA SER A 54 -3.79 -13.47 -7.01
C SER A 54 -3.85 -13.89 -5.54
N SER A 55 -3.89 -15.20 -5.27
CA SER A 55 -4.11 -15.80 -3.94
C SER A 55 -3.05 -15.45 -2.87
N SER A 56 -2.14 -14.53 -3.16
CA SER A 56 -1.03 -14.14 -2.29
C SER A 56 -0.87 -12.63 -2.22
N ASN A 57 -0.61 -12.13 -1.00
CA ASN A 57 -0.20 -10.75 -0.77
C ASN A 57 0.99 -10.39 -1.66
N LYS A 58 1.07 -9.13 -2.08
CA LYS A 58 2.23 -8.62 -2.80
C LYS A 58 3.17 -7.89 -1.85
N THR A 59 4.44 -8.26 -1.89
CA THR A 59 5.46 -7.71 -1.00
C THR A 59 6.59 -7.07 -1.81
N VAL A 60 6.99 -5.86 -1.44
CA VAL A 60 8.12 -5.14 -2.04
C VAL A 60 9.05 -4.61 -0.95
N SER A 61 10.36 -4.62 -1.22
CA SER A 61 11.35 -4.04 -0.31
C SER A 61 11.35 -2.52 -0.41
N LYS A 62 11.73 -1.85 0.69
CA LYS A 62 12.01 -0.41 0.64
C LYS A 62 13.19 -0.11 -0.32
N PRO A 63 13.20 1.06 -0.98
CA PRO A 63 14.34 1.55 -1.73
C PRO A 63 15.62 1.63 -0.87
N SER A 64 16.76 1.28 -1.47
CA SER A 64 18.07 1.26 -0.79
C SER A 64 18.49 2.62 -0.19
N GLY A 65 18.02 3.73 -0.77
CA GLY A 65 18.32 5.09 -0.30
C GLY A 65 17.50 5.55 0.90
N TRP A 66 16.49 4.80 1.34
CA TRP A 66 15.70 5.14 2.52
C TRP A 66 16.37 4.62 3.79
N GLN A 67 16.44 5.44 4.83
CA GLN A 67 17.21 5.17 6.05
C GLN A 67 16.33 5.19 7.29
N SER A 68 16.80 4.54 8.36
CA SER A 68 16.08 4.58 9.65
C SER A 68 15.91 6.02 10.14
N GLY A 69 14.71 6.34 10.64
CA GLY A 69 14.27 7.69 11.00
C GLY A 69 13.66 8.48 9.83
N ASP A 70 13.66 7.95 8.61
CA ASP A 70 12.93 8.55 7.51
C ASP A 70 11.42 8.41 7.73
N LYS A 71 10.70 9.52 7.54
CA LYS A 71 9.25 9.55 7.60
C LYS A 71 8.68 9.10 6.25
N ILE A 72 7.86 8.06 6.27
CA ILE A 72 7.15 7.57 5.10
C ILE A 72 5.66 7.90 5.19
N ILE A 73 5.09 8.28 4.06
CA ILE A 73 3.67 8.56 3.91
C ILE A 73 3.09 7.48 3.00
N MET A 74 2.05 6.82 3.47
CA MET A 74 1.44 5.64 2.87
C MET A 74 -0.03 5.92 2.58
N GLN A 75 -0.47 5.59 1.38
CA GLN A 75 -1.86 5.66 0.97
C GLN A 75 -2.23 4.36 0.25
N ILE A 76 -3.42 3.83 0.55
CA ILE A 76 -3.95 2.65 -0.10
C ILE A 76 -5.35 2.95 -0.64
N CYS A 77 -5.64 2.51 -1.85
CA CYS A 77 -6.95 2.56 -2.45
C CYS A 77 -7.39 1.15 -2.86
N SER A 78 -8.66 0.84 -2.61
CA SER A 78 -9.38 -0.24 -3.28
C SER A 78 -10.01 0.37 -4.53
N ILE A 79 -9.59 -0.08 -5.71
CA ILE A 79 -10.08 0.40 -7.01
C ILE A 79 -11.05 -0.63 -7.57
N GLY A 80 -12.23 -0.20 -8.04
CA GLY A 80 -13.30 -1.10 -8.47
C GLY A 80 -14.55 -0.36 -8.93
N ALA A 81 -15.74 -0.92 -8.67
CA ALA A 81 -17.01 -0.28 -9.00
C ALA A 81 -17.25 1.05 -8.27
N ALA A 82 -16.61 1.21 -7.10
CA ALA A 82 -16.48 2.48 -6.41
C ALA A 82 -15.08 2.54 -5.80
N ASP A 83 -14.33 3.59 -6.11
CA ASP A 83 -12.97 3.78 -5.61
C ASP A 83 -13.01 4.26 -4.16
N PHE A 84 -12.35 3.50 -3.28
CA PHE A 84 -12.23 3.85 -1.86
C PHE A 84 -10.77 3.97 -1.47
N CYS A 85 -10.34 5.20 -1.19
CA CYS A 85 -8.99 5.49 -0.72
C CYS A 85 -8.98 5.76 0.78
N SER A 86 -8.00 5.19 1.47
CA SER A 86 -7.63 5.65 2.80
C SER A 86 -7.06 7.07 2.72
N GLY A 87 -7.28 7.88 3.76
CA GLY A 87 -6.44 9.06 3.95
C GLY A 87 -4.96 8.67 4.14
N PRO A 88 -4.00 9.57 3.86
CA PRO A 88 -2.59 9.28 4.04
C PRO A 88 -2.28 8.93 5.50
N LYS A 89 -1.44 7.92 5.70
CA LYS A 89 -0.93 7.47 7.00
C LYS A 89 0.57 7.63 7.03
N THR A 90 1.12 7.91 8.21
CA THR A 90 2.55 8.09 8.40
C THR A 90 3.13 6.94 9.21
N ALA A 91 4.30 6.48 8.79
CA ALA A 91 5.16 5.59 9.56
C ALA A 91 6.62 6.06 9.44
N TYR A 92 7.52 5.34 10.10
CA TYR A 92 8.95 5.59 10.06
C TYR A 92 9.67 4.31 9.72
N ILE A 93 10.76 4.46 8.98
CA ILE A 93 11.75 3.39 8.71
C ILE A 93 12.63 3.21 9.93
#